data_AF-A0A2N1M8E2-F1
#
_entry.id   AF-A0A2N1M8E2-F1
#
_cell.length_a   1.000
_cell.length_b   1.000
_cell.length_c   1.000
_cell.angle_alpha   90.00
_cell.angle_beta   90.00
_cell.angle_gamma   90.00
#
_symmetry.space_group_name_H-M   'P 1'
#
loop_
_entity.id
_entity.type
_entity.pdbx_description
1 polymer ?
#
loop_
_entity_poly.entity_id
_entity_poly.type
_entity_poly.pdbx_seq_one_letter_code
_entity_poly.pdbx_strand_id
1 'polypeptide(L)' 'MSSKLEVLITELEAKKTDEKARLEALRQSFAELDARILKLEQDQAERENRKFQTRCIQIAKEILNEEPMIEYCSPF' A
#
# COMPACT_ATOMS: atom_id res chain seq x y z
N MET A 1 30.86 12.09 43.06
CA MET A 1 29.51 12.23 42.50
C MET A 1 29.49 12.49 40.99
N SER A 2 30.45 13.25 40.41
CA SER A 2 30.49 13.57 38.95
C SER A 2 30.49 12.35 38.01
N SER A 3 31.36 11.36 38.28
CA SER A 3 31.56 10.21 37.38
C SER A 3 30.31 9.33 37.17
N LYS A 4 29.43 9.17 38.17
CA LYS A 4 28.21 8.37 38.01
C LYS A 4 27.18 9.07 37.11
N LEU A 5 27.14 10.39 37.15
CA LEU A 5 26.24 11.18 36.31
C LEU A 5 26.70 11.16 34.84
N GLU A 6 28.00 11.27 34.60
CA GLU A 6 28.59 11.19 33.26
C GLU A 6 28.28 9.84 32.58
N VAL A 7 28.43 8.73 33.30
CA VAL A 7 28.08 7.40 32.78
C VAL A 7 26.59 7.32 32.42
N LEU A 8 25.69 7.78 33.30
CA LEU A 8 24.26 7.78 33.01
C LEU A 8 23.89 8.63 31.79
N ILE A 9 24.56 9.77 31.58
CA ILE A 9 24.36 10.61 30.40
C ILE A 9 24.75 9.84 29.14
N THR A 10 25.93 9.21 29.11
CA THR A 10 26.37 8.44 27.94
C THR A 10 25.45 7.26 27.62
N GLU A 11 24.94 6.56 28.64
CA GLU A 11 23.97 5.48 28.44
C GLU A 11 22.64 5.98 27.87
N LEU A 12 22.15 7.14 28.34
CA LEU A 12 20.92 7.74 27.84
C LEU A 12 21.07 8.24 26.40
N GLU A 13 22.22 8.82 26.06
CA GLU A 13 22.53 9.23 24.69
C GLU A 13 22.57 8.02 23.74
N ALA A 14 23.24 6.93 24.14
CA ALA A 14 23.27 5.69 23.37
C ALA A 14 21.86 5.12 23.15
N LYS A 15 21.05 5.03 24.23
CA LYS A 15 19.64 4.59 24.12
C LYS A 15 18.81 5.48 23.21
N LYS A 16 18.98 6.81 23.30
CA LYS A 16 18.30 7.76 22.43
C LYS A 16 18.67 7.55 20.96
N THR A 17 19.93 7.27 20.66
CA THR A 17 20.37 6.99 19.28
C THR A 17 19.82 5.66 18.75
N ASP A 18 19.81 4.61 19.56
CA ASP A 18 19.25 3.29 19.20
C ASP A 18 17.75 3.38 18.94
N GLU A 19 16.98 4.01 19.85
CA GLU A 19 15.54 4.21 19.68
C GLU A 19 15.22 5.07 18.46
N LYS A 20 16.03 6.09 18.17
CA LYS A 20 15.88 6.89 16.94
C LYS A 20 16.09 6.04 15.68
N ALA A 21 17.10 5.16 15.68
CA ALA A 21 17.36 4.27 14.55
C ALA A 21 16.20 3.26 14.34
N ARG A 22 15.66 2.69 15.43
CA ARG A 22 14.50 1.80 15.39
C ARG A 22 13.25 2.50 14.85
N LEU A 23 13.00 3.73 15.28
CA LEU A 23 11.86 4.51 14.82
C LEU A 23 11.97 4.82 13.32
N GLU A 24 13.16 5.11 12.81
CA GLU A 24 13.37 5.34 11.39
C GLU A 24 13.20 4.07 10.56
N ALA A 25 13.73 2.93 11.02
CA ALA A 25 13.50 1.64 10.39
C ALA A 25 12.01 1.27 10.36
N LEU A 26 11.28 1.56 11.44
CA LEU A 26 9.84 1.34 11.51
C LEU A 26 9.09 2.22 10.51
N ARG A 27 9.45 3.51 10.38
CA ARG A 27 8.87 4.41 9.37
C ARG A 27 9.08 3.91 7.94
N GLN A 28 10.28 3.41 7.63
CA GLN A 28 10.56 2.82 6.32
C GLN A 28 9.66 1.60 6.06
N SER A 29 9.51 0.72 7.05
CA SER A 29 8.63 -0.44 6.92
C SER A 29 7.16 -0.06 6.72
N PHE A 30 6.69 1.01 7.37
CA PHE A 30 5.33 1.53 7.16
C PHE A 30 5.16 2.08 5.74
N ALA A 31 6.13 2.86 5.24
CA ALA A 31 6.07 3.37 3.87
C ALA A 31 6.05 2.24 2.82
N GLU A 32 6.81 1.16 3.04
CA GLU A 32 6.77 -0.02 2.18
C GLU A 32 5.41 -0.75 2.23
N LEU A 33 4.80 -0.85 3.41
CA LEU A 33 3.48 -1.45 3.57
C LEU A 33 2.39 -0.60 2.90
N ASP A 34 2.42 0.71 3.06
CA ASP A 34 1.47 1.63 2.42
C ASP A 34 1.55 1.50 0.89
N ALA A 35 2.77 1.46 0.33
CA ALA A 35 2.95 1.24 -1.11
C ALA A 35 2.39 -0.11 -1.59
N ARG A 36 2.53 -1.17 -0.78
CA ARG A 36 1.96 -2.49 -1.10
C ARG A 36 0.43 -2.49 -1.01
N ILE A 37 -0.15 -1.82 -0.01
CA ILE A 37 -1.60 -1.68 0.14
C ILE A 37 -2.18 -0.96 -1.08
N LEU A 38 -1.59 0.18 -1.45
CA LEU A 38 -2.07 0.96 -2.60
C LEU A 38 -2.05 0.14 -3.90
N LYS A 39 -0.99 -0.65 -4.12
CA LYS A 39 -0.92 -1.56 -5.27
C LYS A 39 -1.99 -2.64 -5.23
N LEU A 40 -2.22 -3.24 -4.06
CA LEU A 40 -3.25 -4.28 -3.90
C LEU A 40 -4.67 -3.73 -4.12
N GLU A 41 -4.94 -2.52 -3.65
CA GLU A 41 -6.21 -1.82 -3.89
C GLU A 41 -6.43 -1.56 -5.39
N GLN A 42 -5.39 -1.11 -6.10
CA GLN A 42 -5.45 -0.93 -7.55
C GLN A 42 -5.68 -2.26 -8.28
N ASP A 43 -4.89 -3.30 -7.98
CA ASP A 43 -5.04 -4.62 -8.60
C ASP A 43 -6.43 -5.22 -8.33
N GLN A 44 -7.01 -4.95 -7.15
CA GLN A 44 -8.36 -5.38 -6.82
C GLN A 44 -9.41 -4.61 -7.62
N ALA A 45 -9.29 -3.28 -7.71
CA ALA A 45 -10.20 -2.44 -8.49
C ALA A 45 -10.20 -2.86 -9.97
N GLU A 46 -9.02 -3.06 -10.58
CA GLU A 46 -8.88 -3.54 -11.95
C GLU A 46 -9.54 -4.91 -12.15
N ARG A 47 -9.38 -5.83 -11.19
CA ARG A 47 -9.99 -7.16 -11.26
C ARG A 47 -11.51 -7.11 -11.18
N GLU A 48 -12.06 -6.30 -10.27
CA GLU A 48 -13.50 -6.11 -10.12
C GLU A 48 -14.11 -5.49 -11.37
N ASN A 49 -13.42 -4.50 -11.93
CA ASN A 49 -13.79 -3.83 -13.15
C ASN A 49 -13.80 -4.78 -14.36
N ARG A 50 -12.76 -5.60 -14.53
CA ARG A 50 -12.74 -6.65 -15.56
C ARG A 50 -13.90 -7.64 -15.40
N LYS A 51 -14.22 -8.07 -14.17
CA LYS A 51 -15.38 -8.94 -13.91
C LYS A 51 -16.69 -8.26 -14.28
N PHE A 52 -16.83 -6.98 -13.96
CA PHE A 52 -18.00 -6.18 -14.31
C PHE A 52 -18.13 -6.06 -15.84
N GLN A 53 -17.05 -5.73 -16.54
CA GLN A 53 -17.02 -5.64 -18.00
C GLN A 53 -17.45 -6.95 -18.66
N THR A 54 -16.92 -8.10 -18.21
CA THR A 54 -17.33 -9.42 -18.74
C THR A 54 -18.83 -9.65 -18.56
N ARG A 55 -19.41 -9.27 -17.41
CA ARG A 55 -20.85 -9.39 -17.17
C ARG A 55 -21.66 -8.46 -18.08
N CYS A 56 -21.23 -7.21 -18.25
CA CYS A 56 -21.89 -6.27 -19.16
C CYS A 56 -21.87 -6.77 -20.60
N ILE A 57 -20.74 -7.31 -21.07
CA ILE A 57 -20.61 -7.91 -22.39
C ILE A 57 -21.57 -9.10 -22.54
N GLN A 58 -21.62 -9.99 -21.55
CA GLN A 58 -22.51 -11.16 -21.58
C GLN A 58 -23.99 -10.75 -21.66
N ILE A 59 -24.41 -9.78 -20.86
CA ILE A 59 -25.78 -9.26 -20.85
C ILE A 59 -26.10 -8.60 -22.20
N ALA A 60 -25.19 -7.78 -22.74
CA ALA A 60 -25.41 -7.13 -24.02
C ALA A 60 -25.50 -8.15 -25.18
N LYS A 61 -24.69 -9.22 -25.17
CA LYS A 61 -24.82 -10.33 -26.13
C LYS A 61 -26.20 -10.99 -26.05
N GLU A 62 -26.70 -11.22 -24.83
CA GLU A 62 -27.99 -11.86 -24.60
C GLU A 62 -29.17 -10.98 -25.02
N ILE A 63 -29.10 -9.66 -24.79
CA ILE A 63 -30.17 -8.72 -25.14
C ILE A 63 -30.14 -8.36 -26.63
N LEU A 64 -28.95 -8.10 -27.19
CA LEU A 64 -28.78 -7.55 -28.54
C LEU A 64 -28.57 -8.63 -29.62
N ASN A 65 -28.31 -9.90 -29.25
CA ASN A 65 -27.91 -10.98 -30.17
C ASN A 65 -26.68 -10.66 -31.03
N GLU A 66 -25.90 -9.64 -30.65
CA GLU A 66 -24.70 -9.17 -31.35
C GLU A 66 -23.52 -9.07 -30.36
N GLU A 67 -22.29 -9.12 -30.86
CA GLU A 67 -21.10 -8.98 -30.03
C GLU A 67 -20.86 -7.50 -29.69
N PRO A 68 -20.97 -7.08 -28.40
CA PRO A 68 -20.83 -5.69 -28.04
C PRO A 68 -19.36 -5.26 -28.17
N MET A 69 -19.09 -4.29 -29.06
CA MET A 69 -17.78 -3.65 -29.23
C MET A 69 -17.56 -2.61 -28.12
N ILE A 70 -17.45 -3.06 -26.86
CA ILE A 70 -17.19 -2.18 -25.72
C ILE A 70 -15.72 -2.30 -25.31
N GLU A 71 -14.91 -1.37 -25.82
CA GLU A 71 -13.56 -1.14 -25.30
C GLU A 71 -13.68 -0.34 -23.99
N TYR A 72 -13.27 -0.96 -22.89
CA TYR A 72 -13.28 -0.32 -21.58
C TYR A 72 -12.05 0.57 -21.44
N CYS A 73 -12.26 1.89 -21.48
CA CYS A 73 -11.24 2.86 -21.12
C CYS A 73 -11.32 3.12 -19.61
N SER A 74 -10.37 2.59 -18.84
CA SER A 74 -10.15 3.02 -17.45
C SER A 74 -9.87 4.52 -17.45
N PRO A 75 -10.59 5.34 -16.67
CA PRO A 75 -10.26 6.77 -16.51
C PRO A 75 -9.09 7.00 -15.53
N PHE A 76 -8.49 5.92 -15.02
CA PHE A 76 -7.32 5.92 -14.14
C PHE A 76 -6.17 5.18 -14.81
#